data_AF-A0A4P9XRR7-F1
#
_entry.id   AF-A0A4P9XRR7-F1
#
_cell.length_a   1.000
_cell.length_b   1.000
_cell.length_c   1.000
_cell.angle_alpha   90.00
_cell.angle_beta   90.00
_cell.angle_gamma   90.00
#
_symmetry.space_group_name_H-M   'P 1'
#
loop_
_entity.id
_entity.type
_entity.pdbx_description
1 polymer ?
#
loop_
_entity_poly.entity_id
_entity_poly.type
_entity_poly.pdbx_seq_one_letter_code
_entity_poly.pdbx_strand_id
1 'polypeptide(L)'
;DKKVRDKAVKSLRKYLVHQRETPMVELLKLWKGLFYCMWMSDKPLVQQQLCDDLAGLTAQLPNERLMSWLSAFWTTMCREWSGIDKHRVDKFYLLMRRYVSAGFKALQSTDWDPSIIGEYMEMLTSGPLSPYDATAIDAVRMHIADIYVAELEKLVDAEVGGR
;
A
#
# COMPACT_ATOMS: atom_id res chain seq x y z
N ASP A 1 2.66 4.31 -22.07
CA ASP A 1 3.64 3.29 -22.51
C ASP A 1 4.21 2.55 -21.29
N LYS A 2 4.27 1.20 -21.33
CA LYS A 2 4.78 0.37 -20.21
C LYS A 2 6.24 0.71 -19.86
N LYS A 3 7.12 0.87 -20.85
CA LYS A 3 8.55 1.15 -20.63
C LYS A 3 8.74 2.48 -19.90
N VAL A 4 7.95 3.50 -20.24
CA VAL A 4 7.99 4.81 -19.57
C VAL A 4 7.58 4.68 -18.11
N ARG A 5 6.49 3.95 -17.82
CA ARG A 5 6.03 3.72 -16.45
C ARG A 5 7.05 2.92 -15.63
N ASP A 6 7.57 1.82 -16.17
CA ASP A 6 8.56 0.99 -15.47
C ASP A 6 9.83 1.80 -15.16
N LYS A 7 10.26 2.67 -16.08
CA LYS A 7 11.36 3.60 -15.84
C LYS A 7 11.02 4.60 -14.73
N ALA A 8 9.80 5.14 -14.72
CA ALA A 8 9.33 6.06 -13.68
C ALA A 8 9.30 5.39 -12.30
N VAL A 9 8.79 4.15 -12.18
CA VAL A 9 8.79 3.39 -10.92
C VAL A 9 10.22 3.12 -10.45
N LYS A 10 11.14 2.77 -11.35
CA LYS A 10 12.57 2.62 -11.02
C LYS A 10 13.20 3.93 -10.55
N SER A 11 12.88 5.06 -11.19
CA SER A 11 13.35 6.38 -10.75
C SER A 11 12.77 6.75 -9.40
N LEU A 12 11.49 6.47 -9.15
CA LEU A 12 10.83 6.70 -7.88
C LEU A 12 11.50 5.90 -6.77
N ARG A 13 11.80 4.62 -7.01
CA ARG A 13 12.56 3.79 -6.08
C ARG A 13 13.88 4.46 -5.66
N LYS A 14 14.66 4.95 -6.63
CA LYS A 14 15.91 5.67 -6.33
C LYS A 14 15.67 6.94 -5.53
N TYR A 15 14.68 7.73 -5.92
CA TYR A 15 14.31 8.97 -5.23
C TYR A 15 13.90 8.71 -3.78
N LEU A 16 13.05 7.71 -3.54
CA LEU A 16 12.58 7.33 -2.22
C LEU A 16 13.74 6.92 -1.32
N VAL A 17 14.71 6.13 -1.79
CA VAL A 17 15.84 5.70 -0.95
C VAL A 17 16.78 6.85 -0.55
N HIS A 18 16.91 7.91 -1.38
CA HIS A 18 17.88 8.99 -1.14
C HIS A 18 17.31 10.22 -0.42
N GLN A 19 15.97 10.33 -0.30
CA GLN A 19 15.35 11.44 0.42
C GLN A 19 15.26 11.17 1.93
N ARG A 20 15.72 12.14 2.73
CA ARG A 20 15.66 12.09 4.20
C ARG A 20 14.26 12.34 4.74
N GLU A 21 13.54 13.30 4.17
CA GLU A 21 12.17 13.65 4.55
C GLU A 21 11.34 13.90 3.30
N THR A 22 10.08 13.50 3.32
CA THR A 22 9.13 13.78 2.24
C THR A 22 7.82 14.22 2.89
N PRO A 23 7.43 15.51 2.77
CA PRO A 23 6.19 16.00 3.32
C PRO A 23 4.98 15.20 2.83
N MET A 24 3.97 15.03 3.70
CA MET A 24 2.76 14.26 3.36
C MET A 24 2.10 14.72 2.05
N VAL A 25 2.08 16.02 1.78
CA VAL A 25 1.54 16.57 0.53
C VAL A 25 2.27 16.06 -0.72
N GLU A 26 3.60 15.88 -0.65
CA GLU A 26 4.39 15.34 -1.76
C GLU A 26 4.16 13.82 -1.89
N LEU A 27 4.03 13.10 -0.78
CA LEU A 27 3.65 11.69 -0.79
C LEU A 27 2.27 11.47 -1.43
N LEU A 28 1.29 12.33 -1.14
CA LEU A 28 -0.04 12.27 -1.75
C LEU A 28 0.00 12.59 -3.26
N LYS A 29 0.84 13.53 -3.70
CA LYS A 29 1.05 13.79 -5.14
C LYS A 29 1.67 12.58 -5.84
N LEU A 30 2.69 11.97 -5.23
CA LEU A 30 3.33 10.76 -5.72
C LEU A 30 2.32 9.63 -5.84
N TRP A 31 1.55 9.38 -4.77
CA TRP A 31 0.54 8.34 -4.74
C TRP A 31 -0.57 8.56 -5.74
N LYS A 32 -1.00 9.81 -5.96
CA LYS A 32 -1.91 10.13 -7.07
C LYS A 32 -1.32 9.71 -8.41
N GLY A 33 -0.05 10.02 -8.67
CA GLY A 33 0.64 9.57 -9.88
C GLY A 33 0.68 8.06 -10.03
N LEU A 34 0.98 7.34 -8.95
CA LEU A 34 1.01 5.87 -8.92
C LEU A 34 -0.38 5.23 -9.11
N PHE A 35 -1.41 5.84 -8.53
CA PHE A 35 -2.80 5.44 -8.74
C PHE A 35 -3.17 5.47 -10.22
N TYR A 36 -2.86 6.57 -10.92
CA TYR A 36 -3.12 6.65 -12.37
C TYR A 36 -2.19 5.76 -13.20
N CYS A 37 -0.97 5.47 -12.72
CA CYS A 37 -0.11 4.46 -13.34
C CYS A 37 -0.76 3.07 -13.33
N MET A 38 -1.41 2.71 -12.22
CA MET A 38 -2.18 1.47 -12.08
C MET A 38 -3.48 1.53 -12.89
N TRP A 39 -4.18 2.65 -12.86
CA TRP A 39 -5.40 2.90 -13.64
C TRP A 39 -5.22 2.62 -15.13
N MET A 40 -4.09 3.04 -15.71
CA MET A 40 -3.74 2.86 -17.12
C MET A 40 -3.10 1.50 -17.45
N SER A 41 -3.05 0.57 -16.49
CA SER A 41 -2.51 -0.77 -16.71
C SER A 41 -3.64 -1.77 -17.02
N ASP A 42 -3.69 -2.27 -18.25
CA ASP A 42 -4.82 -3.11 -18.73
C ASP A 42 -4.48 -4.60 -18.84
N LYS A 43 -3.21 -4.97 -19.00
CA LYS A 43 -2.81 -6.38 -19.17
C LYS A 43 -2.72 -7.07 -17.80
N PRO A 44 -3.40 -8.20 -17.55
CA PRO A 44 -3.45 -8.85 -16.23
C PRO A 44 -2.08 -9.12 -15.60
N LEU A 45 -1.15 -9.74 -16.33
CA LEU A 45 0.21 -9.99 -15.83
C LEU A 45 0.98 -8.71 -15.49
N VAL A 46 0.72 -7.63 -16.23
CA VAL A 46 1.35 -6.32 -15.98
C VAL A 46 0.73 -5.64 -14.76
N GLN A 47 -0.56 -5.84 -14.51
CA GLN A 47 -1.24 -5.35 -13.29
C GLN A 47 -0.67 -6.06 -12.06
N GLN A 48 -0.57 -7.39 -12.08
CA GLN A 48 -0.02 -8.17 -10.97
C GLN A 48 1.42 -7.74 -10.64
N GLN A 49 2.30 -7.70 -11.67
CA GLN A 49 3.67 -7.24 -11.48
C GLN A 49 3.73 -5.81 -10.94
N LEU A 50 2.86 -4.91 -11.41
CA LEU A 50 2.83 -3.54 -10.92
C LEU A 50 2.38 -3.47 -9.45
N CYS A 51 1.41 -4.28 -9.03
CA CYS A 51 1.03 -4.39 -7.62
C CYS A 51 2.22 -4.83 -6.76
N ASP A 52 2.95 -5.85 -7.21
CA ASP A 52 4.12 -6.38 -6.50
C ASP A 52 5.26 -5.36 -6.45
N ASP A 53 5.53 -4.67 -7.56
CA ASP A 53 6.57 -3.64 -7.66
C ASP A 53 6.28 -2.45 -6.74
N LEU A 54 5.03 -1.99 -6.69
CA LEU A 54 4.61 -0.87 -5.85
C LEU A 54 4.66 -1.26 -4.37
N ALA A 55 4.04 -2.37 -3.98
CA ALA A 55 4.07 -2.84 -2.60
C ALA A 55 5.50 -3.14 -2.12
N GLY A 56 6.37 -3.64 -3.00
CA GLY A 56 7.79 -3.84 -2.73
C GLY A 56 8.60 -2.57 -2.49
N LEU A 57 8.07 -1.37 -2.81
CA LEU A 57 8.71 -0.10 -2.42
C LEU A 57 8.68 0.09 -0.89
N THR A 58 7.65 -0.42 -0.21
CA THR A 58 7.49 -0.30 1.24
C THR A 58 8.69 -0.88 1.99
N ALA A 59 9.19 -2.04 1.55
CA ALA A 59 10.35 -2.72 2.17
C ALA A 59 11.70 -2.02 1.95
N GLN A 60 11.75 -0.96 1.13
CA GLN A 60 12.98 -0.22 0.84
C GLN A 60 13.03 1.12 1.56
N LEU A 61 11.99 1.47 2.30
CA LEU A 61 11.92 2.69 3.07
C LEU A 61 12.48 2.45 4.48
N PRO A 62 13.16 3.46 5.06
CA PRO A 62 13.53 3.40 6.47
C PRO A 62 12.28 3.53 7.34
N ASN A 63 12.34 3.00 8.57
CA ASN A 63 11.19 2.90 9.47
C ASN A 63 10.51 4.24 9.73
N GLU A 64 11.27 5.35 9.83
CA GLU A 64 10.71 6.67 10.12
C GLU A 64 9.78 7.18 9.01
N ARG A 65 9.87 6.62 7.81
CA ARG A 65 9.08 7.02 6.64
C ARG A 65 7.99 6.02 6.27
N LEU A 66 8.02 4.83 6.85
CA LEU A 66 7.10 3.75 6.57
C LEU A 66 5.64 4.16 6.81
N MET A 67 5.34 4.74 7.98
CA MET A 67 3.97 5.12 8.35
C MET A 67 3.43 6.23 7.45
N SER A 68 4.25 7.25 7.15
CA SER A 68 3.85 8.33 6.23
C SER A 68 3.57 7.80 4.81
N TRP A 69 4.37 6.85 4.33
CA TRP A 69 4.18 6.23 3.02
C TRP A 69 2.89 5.40 2.94
N LEU A 70 2.63 4.58 3.96
CA LEU A 70 1.42 3.75 4.05
C LEU A 70 0.17 4.62 4.24
N SER A 71 0.24 5.64 5.10
CA SER A 71 -0.86 6.59 5.31
C SER A 71 -1.23 7.31 4.01
N ALA A 72 -0.23 7.77 3.23
CA ALA A 72 -0.48 8.39 1.93
C ALA A 72 -1.13 7.44 0.92
N PHE A 73 -0.74 6.15 0.94
CA PHE A 73 -1.39 5.12 0.14
C PHE A 73 -2.87 4.98 0.48
N TRP A 74 -3.19 4.75 1.76
CA TRP A 74 -4.56 4.51 2.19
C TRP A 74 -5.45 5.74 2.01
N THR A 75 -4.92 6.93 2.30
CA THR A 75 -5.60 8.21 2.02
C THR A 75 -5.94 8.33 0.53
N THR A 76 -5.01 7.94 -0.35
CA THR A 76 -5.24 7.98 -1.81
C THR A 76 -6.28 6.96 -2.24
N MET A 77 -6.22 5.73 -1.70
CA MET A 77 -7.21 4.69 -2.02
C MET A 77 -8.61 5.14 -1.61
N CYS A 78 -8.80 5.62 -0.38
CA CYS A 78 -10.08 6.12 0.10
C CYS A 78 -10.61 7.28 -0.75
N ARG A 79 -9.76 8.28 -1.05
CA ARG A 79 -10.19 9.47 -1.80
C ARG A 79 -10.63 9.16 -3.23
N GLU A 80 -9.92 8.28 -3.93
CA GLU A 80 -10.17 8.01 -5.35
C GLU A 80 -11.14 6.83 -5.56
N TRP A 81 -11.47 6.06 -4.52
CA TRP A 81 -12.22 4.80 -4.63
C TRP A 81 -13.54 4.95 -5.39
N SER A 82 -14.36 5.93 -5.02
CA SER A 82 -15.68 6.17 -5.62
C SER A 82 -15.61 6.52 -7.12
N GLY A 83 -14.44 6.91 -7.62
CA GLY A 83 -14.20 7.18 -9.04
C GLY A 83 -13.85 5.93 -9.85
N ILE A 84 -13.56 4.79 -9.22
CA ILE A 84 -13.16 3.55 -9.89
C ILE A 84 -14.40 2.86 -10.48
N ASP A 85 -14.38 2.60 -11.78
CA ASP A 85 -15.42 1.82 -12.44
C ASP A 85 -15.21 0.31 -12.26
N LYS A 86 -16.29 -0.45 -12.48
CA LYS A 86 -16.34 -1.91 -12.29
C LYS A 86 -15.28 -2.69 -13.07
N HIS A 87 -14.76 -2.19 -14.20
CA HIS A 87 -13.76 -2.92 -14.98
C HIS A 87 -12.34 -2.77 -14.42
N ARG A 88 -12.15 -1.85 -13.47
CA ARG A 88 -10.84 -1.54 -12.88
C ARG A 88 -10.74 -1.93 -11.42
N VAL A 89 -11.84 -2.29 -10.77
CA VAL A 89 -11.88 -2.51 -9.31
C VAL A 89 -10.96 -3.63 -8.85
N ASP A 90 -10.92 -4.76 -9.57
CA ASP A 90 -10.18 -5.97 -9.17
C ASP A 90 -8.68 -5.72 -8.97
N LYS A 91 -8.08 -4.93 -9.85
CA LYS A 91 -6.64 -4.64 -9.78
C LYS A 91 -6.31 -3.69 -8.61
N PHE A 92 -7.24 -2.83 -8.19
CA PHE A 92 -7.07 -2.00 -7.00
C PHE A 92 -7.32 -2.81 -5.72
N TYR A 93 -8.26 -3.76 -5.73
CA TYR A 93 -8.40 -4.74 -4.65
C TYR A 93 -7.13 -5.58 -4.46
N LEU A 94 -6.52 -6.04 -5.56
CA LEU A 94 -5.24 -6.74 -5.51
C LEU A 94 -4.13 -5.86 -4.95
N LEU A 95 -4.06 -4.59 -5.39
CA LEU A 95 -3.07 -3.64 -4.87
C LEU A 95 -3.21 -3.44 -3.36
N MET A 96 -4.43 -3.22 -2.86
CA MET A 96 -4.69 -3.10 -1.42
C MET A 96 -4.26 -4.35 -0.66
N ARG A 97 -4.54 -5.55 -1.20
CA ARG A 97 -4.07 -6.81 -0.60
C ARG A 97 -2.55 -6.87 -0.52
N ARG A 98 -1.83 -6.46 -1.56
CA ARG A 98 -0.36 -6.38 -1.52
C ARG A 98 0.15 -5.36 -0.50
N TYR A 99 -0.57 -4.26 -0.29
CA TYR A 99 -0.20 -3.26 0.71
C TYR A 99 -0.48 -3.69 2.15
N VAL A 100 -1.54 -4.46 2.41
CA VAL A 100 -1.74 -5.11 3.71
C VAL A 100 -0.58 -6.07 4.00
N SER A 101 -0.26 -6.97 3.05
CA SER A 101 0.89 -7.89 3.18
C SER A 101 2.22 -7.16 3.38
N ALA A 102 2.46 -6.07 2.65
CA ALA A 102 3.67 -5.26 2.80
C ALA A 102 3.74 -4.56 4.17
N GLY A 103 2.60 -4.12 4.72
CA GLY A 103 2.50 -3.57 6.07
C GLY A 103 2.93 -4.61 7.12
N PHE A 104 2.38 -5.82 7.07
CA PHE A 104 2.76 -6.88 8.01
C PHE A 104 4.22 -7.30 7.88
N LYS A 105 4.75 -7.43 6.66
CA LYS A 105 6.18 -7.70 6.44
C LYS A 105 7.08 -6.60 7.03
N ALA A 106 6.63 -5.35 6.97
CA ALA A 106 7.37 -4.26 7.58
C ALA A 106 7.36 -4.37 9.12
N LEU A 107 6.22 -4.69 9.74
CA LEU A 107 6.14 -4.95 11.18
C LEU A 107 7.00 -6.15 11.62
N GLN A 108 6.99 -7.22 10.83
CA GLN A 108 7.87 -8.38 11.05
C GLN A 108 9.35 -7.99 10.97
N SER A 109 9.74 -7.13 10.01
CA SER A 109 11.13 -6.68 9.89
C SER A 109 11.62 -5.83 11.07
N THR A 110 10.68 -5.29 11.85
CA THR A 110 10.96 -4.59 13.10
C THR A 110 10.82 -5.49 14.33
N ASP A 111 10.84 -6.80 14.14
CA ASP A 111 10.62 -7.80 15.20
C ASP A 111 9.35 -7.53 16.03
N TRP A 112 8.29 -7.09 15.34
CA TRP A 112 7.02 -6.78 15.97
C TRP A 112 7.11 -5.77 17.12
N ASP A 113 7.99 -4.75 17.01
CA ASP A 113 8.10 -3.65 17.97
C ASP A 113 6.70 -3.08 18.31
N PRO A 114 6.26 -3.16 19.58
CA PRO A 114 4.94 -2.71 20.01
C PRO A 114 4.64 -1.24 19.70
N SER A 115 5.66 -0.36 19.68
CA SER A 115 5.48 1.04 19.33
C SER A 115 5.10 1.19 17.86
N ILE A 116 5.80 0.48 16.98
CA ILE A 116 5.58 0.53 15.53
C ILE A 116 4.25 -0.14 15.17
N ILE A 117 3.89 -1.22 15.86
CA ILE A 117 2.55 -1.82 15.77
C ILE A 117 1.48 -0.79 16.17
N GLY A 118 1.67 -0.09 17.30
CA GLY A 118 0.77 0.96 17.75
C GLY A 118 0.56 2.04 16.70
N GLU A 119 1.64 2.55 16.11
CA GLU A 119 1.58 3.54 15.02
C GLU A 119 0.86 3.01 13.77
N TYR A 120 1.12 1.76 13.39
CA TYR A 120 0.46 1.13 12.24
C TYR A 120 -1.03 0.95 12.47
N MET A 121 -1.42 0.48 13.66
CA MET A 121 -2.82 0.31 14.03
C MET A 121 -3.54 1.65 14.08
N GLU A 122 -2.94 2.66 14.70
CA GLU A 122 -3.50 4.02 14.73
C GLU A 122 -3.70 4.58 13.32
N MET A 123 -2.72 4.38 12.42
CA MET A 123 -2.83 4.78 11.02
C MET A 123 -4.01 4.10 10.30
N LEU A 124 -4.22 2.80 10.54
CA LEU A 124 -5.36 2.08 9.96
C LEU A 124 -6.69 2.54 10.55
N THR A 125 -6.80 2.69 11.88
CA THR A 125 -8.05 3.02 12.57
C THR A 125 -8.44 4.48 12.46
N SER A 126 -7.48 5.39 12.30
CA SER A 126 -7.74 6.81 11.98
C SER A 126 -8.00 7.04 10.49
N GLY A 127 -7.54 6.13 9.62
CA GLY A 127 -7.72 6.20 8.17
C GLY A 127 -8.74 5.20 7.64
N PRO A 128 -8.33 4.19 6.85
CA PRO A 128 -9.24 3.36 6.06
C PRO A 128 -10.20 2.48 6.87
N LEU A 129 -9.92 2.22 8.16
CA LEU A 129 -10.80 1.47 9.04
C LEU A 129 -11.62 2.36 9.98
N SER A 130 -11.49 3.68 9.89
CA SER A 130 -12.21 4.60 10.77
C SER A 130 -13.73 4.43 10.62
N PRO A 131 -14.47 4.19 11.72
CA PRO A 131 -15.92 4.11 11.67
C PRO A 131 -16.59 5.49 11.67
N TYR A 132 -15.82 6.56 11.90
CA TYR A 132 -16.33 7.92 12.08
C TYR A 132 -15.88 8.89 10.99
N ASP A 133 -14.88 8.52 10.18
CA ASP A 133 -14.40 9.36 9.08
C ASP A 133 -15.27 9.15 7.84
N ALA A 134 -15.96 10.22 7.42
CA ALA A 134 -16.78 10.21 6.21
C ALA A 134 -15.96 10.00 4.92
N THR A 135 -14.64 10.18 4.97
CA THR A 135 -13.73 9.87 3.85
C THR A 135 -13.32 8.40 3.81
N ALA A 136 -13.54 7.63 4.89
CA ALA A 136 -13.37 6.19 4.88
C ALA A 136 -14.51 5.55 4.07
N ILE A 137 -14.16 4.84 3.00
CA ILE A 137 -15.15 4.23 2.11
C ILE A 137 -15.44 2.80 2.54
N ASP A 138 -16.71 2.46 2.73
CA ASP A 138 -17.17 1.14 3.19
C ASP A 138 -16.54 -0.02 2.40
N ALA A 139 -16.48 0.11 1.06
CA ALA A 139 -15.91 -0.92 0.22
C ALA A 139 -14.40 -1.15 0.47
N VAL A 140 -13.64 -0.11 0.81
CA VAL A 140 -12.23 -0.24 1.19
C VAL A 140 -12.11 -0.89 2.57
N ARG A 141 -12.89 -0.41 3.53
CA ARG A 141 -12.92 -0.93 4.90
C ARG A 141 -13.28 -2.41 4.94
N MET A 142 -14.36 -2.79 4.27
CA MET A 142 -14.82 -4.18 4.19
C MET A 142 -13.78 -5.06 3.50
N HIS A 143 -13.17 -4.60 2.40
CA HIS A 143 -12.12 -5.37 1.76
C HIS A 143 -10.90 -5.57 2.65
N ILE A 144 -10.48 -4.56 3.42
CA ILE A 144 -9.40 -4.75 4.39
C ILE A 144 -9.81 -5.80 5.42
N ALA A 145 -11.02 -5.72 5.99
CA ALA A 145 -11.52 -6.70 6.95
C ALA A 145 -11.52 -8.13 6.37
N ASP A 146 -11.96 -8.29 5.12
CA ASP A 146 -12.02 -9.58 4.42
C ASP A 146 -10.65 -10.23 4.21
N ILE A 147 -9.59 -9.43 4.07
CA ILE A 147 -8.25 -9.93 3.73
C ILE A 147 -7.26 -9.89 4.88
N TYR A 148 -7.54 -9.16 5.97
CA TYR A 148 -6.59 -8.87 7.03
C TYR A 148 -6.00 -10.15 7.64
N VAL A 149 -6.87 -11.05 8.12
CA VAL A 149 -6.46 -12.31 8.75
C VAL A 149 -5.73 -13.20 7.75
N ALA A 150 -6.27 -13.33 6.54
CA ALA A 150 -5.69 -14.18 5.50
C ALA A 150 -4.29 -13.73 5.06
N GLU A 151 -3.99 -12.42 5.04
CA GLU A 151 -2.65 -11.93 4.74
C GLU A 151 -1.69 -12.06 5.94
N LEU A 152 -2.20 -12.04 7.17
CA LEU A 152 -1.41 -12.28 8.38
C LEU A 152 -1.05 -13.77 8.51
N GLU A 153 -2.00 -14.69 8.30
CA GLU A 153 -1.79 -16.14 8.31
C GLU A 153 -0.71 -16.55 7.31
N LYS A 154 -0.74 -16.02 6.08
CA LYS A 154 0.30 -16.26 5.08
C LYS A 154 1.70 -15.89 5.56
N LEU A 155 1.81 -14.85 6.38
CA LEU A 155 3.09 -14.43 6.92
C LEU A 155 3.59 -15.41 7.99
N VAL A 156 2.69 -15.85 8.86
CA VAL A 156 2.97 -16.85 9.91
C VAL A 156 3.36 -18.19 9.28
N ASP A 157 2.61 -18.68 8.29
CA ASP A 157 2.90 -19.92 7.59
C ASP A 157 4.28 -19.89 6.91
N ALA A 158 4.67 -18.74 6.36
CA ALA A 158 5.99 -18.56 5.76
C ALA A 158 7.13 -18.58 6.80
N GLU A 159 6.90 -18.10 8.02
CA GLU A 159 7.87 -18.21 9.12
C GLU A 159 8.00 -19.65 9.63
N VAL A 160 6.88 -20.34 9.79
CA VAL A 160 6.82 -21.71 10.35
C VAL A 160 7.35 -22.73 9.34
N GLY A 161 6.97 -22.61 8.06
CA GLY A 161 7.45 -23.50 6.99
C GLY A 161 8.88 -23.20 6.51
N GLY A 162 9.46 -22.07 6.94
CA GLY A 162 10.86 -21.72 6.70
C GLY A 162 11.84 -22.18 7.80
N ARG A 163 11.34 -22.81 8.87
CA ARG A 163 12.12 -23.49 9.91
C ARG A 163 12.11 -25.00 9.67
#